data_AF-A0A0K8Q1F7-F1
#
_entry.id   AF-A0A0K8Q1F7-F1
#
_cell.length_a   1.000
_cell.length_b   1.000
_cell.length_c   1.000
_cell.angle_alpha   90.00
_cell.angle_beta   90.00
_cell.angle_gamma   90.00
#
_symmetry.space_group_name_H-M   'P 1'
#
loop_
_entity.id
_entity.type
_entity.pdbx_description
1 polymer ?
#
loop_
_entity_poly.entity_id
_entity_poly.type
_entity_poly.pdbx_seq_one_letter_code
_entity_poly.pdbx_strand_id
1 'polypeptide(L)'
;MTLEGYQRIFADSRIWNGLGNTLIYTVLGTAISVTTILCGAYALSRKDMPGRKILMLLFVITMFFDGGLITKYLVVRDLGMLNTVWAVVLPGAVGVWNLIIARSFFEHTIPNELREAAQMDGATDFKFFFKMVLPLSKPLIMLMIMIHVVAQWNSFFDALIFLNDDSKYPLQLVLRNILIQSDVSSTGTTGGDIQSYAAAQRIAELTKYAMIVVSSLPLMIALPFMQKHFTKGAMIGAVK
;
A
#
# COMPACT_ATOMS: atom_id res chain seq x y z
N MET A 1 18.05 -1.82 26.79
CA MET A 1 16.75 -1.98 26.10
C MET A 1 15.78 -2.57 27.12
N THR A 2 15.01 -1.74 27.83
CA THR A 2 14.14 -2.20 28.92
C THR A 2 12.85 -2.77 28.34
N LEU A 3 12.47 -3.98 28.77
CA LEU A 3 11.21 -4.66 28.42
C LEU A 3 9.96 -3.83 28.74
N GLU A 4 10.11 -2.86 29.64
CA GLU A 4 9.05 -1.97 30.13
C GLU A 4 8.40 -1.13 29.01
N GLY A 5 9.20 -0.64 28.05
CA GLY A 5 8.68 0.09 26.90
C GLY A 5 7.79 -0.78 25.99
N TYR A 6 8.15 -2.05 25.81
CA TYR A 6 7.34 -3.00 25.04
C TYR A 6 6.06 -3.39 25.79
N GLN A 7 6.12 -3.64 27.10
CA GLN A 7 4.94 -3.97 27.90
C GLN A 7 3.88 -2.86 27.86
N ARG A 8 4.31 -1.59 27.88
CA ARG A 8 3.38 -0.46 27.81
C ARG A 8 2.75 -0.27 26.43
N ILE A 9 3.50 -0.57 25.36
CA ILE A 9 3.00 -0.60 23.98
C ILE A 9 1.96 -1.73 23.81
N PHE A 10 2.28 -2.95 24.25
CA PHE A 10 1.37 -4.08 24.10
C PHE A 10 0.14 -4.01 25.02
N ALA A 11 0.19 -3.23 26.10
CA ALA A 11 -0.96 -2.94 26.95
C ALA A 11 -1.94 -1.91 26.35
N ASP A 12 -1.53 -1.14 25.34
CA ASP A 12 -2.38 -0.13 24.72
C ASP A 12 -3.29 -0.74 23.63
N SER A 13 -4.59 -0.79 23.92
CA SER A 13 -5.62 -1.28 22.99
C SER A 13 -5.63 -0.55 21.64
N ARG A 14 -5.19 0.71 21.59
CA ARG A 14 -5.12 1.51 20.35
C ARG A 14 -4.13 0.93 19.36
N ILE A 15 -3.05 0.30 19.85
CA ILE A 15 -2.01 -0.28 18.98
C ILE A 15 -2.52 -1.56 18.33
N TRP A 16 -3.28 -2.39 19.06
CA TRP A 16 -3.93 -3.58 18.50
C TRP A 16 -5.01 -3.23 17.46
N ASN A 17 -5.84 -2.23 17.76
CA ASN A 17 -6.82 -1.71 16.79
C ASN A 17 -6.10 -1.13 15.55
N GLY A 18 -5.04 -0.35 15.77
CA GLY A 18 -4.22 0.19 14.69
C GLY A 18 -3.59 -0.88 13.81
N LEU A 19 -3.09 -1.96 14.39
CA LEU A 19 -2.55 -3.11 13.66
C LEU A 19 -3.64 -3.81 12.84
N GLY A 20 -4.82 -4.05 13.44
CA GLY A 20 -5.98 -4.63 12.76
C GLY A 20 -6.41 -3.79 11.56
N ASN A 21 -6.57 -2.48 11.74
CA ASN A 21 -6.90 -1.54 10.66
C ASN A 21 -5.84 -1.53 9.56
N THR A 22 -4.55 -1.48 9.92
CA THR A 22 -3.46 -1.54 8.94
C THR A 22 -3.53 -2.82 8.12
N LEU A 23 -3.78 -3.97 8.75
CA LEU A 23 -3.93 -5.24 8.02
C LEU A 23 -5.13 -5.21 7.07
N ILE A 24 -6.29 -4.74 7.53
CA ILE A 24 -7.50 -4.61 6.71
C ILE A 24 -7.22 -3.71 5.50
N TYR A 25 -6.63 -2.54 5.74
CA TYR A 25 -6.35 -1.58 4.67
C TYR A 25 -5.32 -2.16 3.70
N THR A 26 -4.28 -2.82 4.21
CA THR A 26 -3.23 -3.45 3.40
C THR A 26 -3.80 -4.54 2.50
N VAL A 27 -4.62 -5.44 3.04
CA VAL A 27 -5.21 -6.54 2.26
C VAL A 27 -6.20 -6.01 1.23
N LEU A 28 -7.16 -5.17 1.66
CA LEU A 28 -8.18 -4.64 0.76
C LEU A 28 -7.58 -3.72 -0.30
N GLY A 29 -6.71 -2.80 0.11
CA GLY A 29 -6.03 -1.88 -0.79
C GLY A 29 -5.17 -2.61 -1.80
N THR A 30 -4.34 -3.54 -1.36
CA THR A 30 -3.52 -4.33 -2.28
C THR A 30 -4.38 -5.14 -3.24
N ALA A 31 -5.42 -5.82 -2.76
CA ALA A 31 -6.28 -6.64 -3.61
C ALA A 31 -6.99 -5.80 -4.70
N ILE A 32 -7.55 -4.65 -4.32
CA ILE A 32 -8.24 -3.73 -5.24
C ILE A 32 -7.25 -3.13 -6.23
N SER A 33 -6.12 -2.62 -5.74
CA SER A 33 -5.07 -2.03 -6.57
C SER A 33 -4.54 -3.00 -7.60
N VAL A 34 -4.07 -4.18 -7.14
CA VAL A 34 -3.46 -5.18 -8.02
C VAL A 34 -4.47 -5.67 -9.05
N THR A 35 -5.70 -5.98 -8.66
CA THR A 35 -6.73 -6.45 -9.59
C THR A 35 -7.04 -5.39 -10.65
N THR A 36 -7.24 -4.14 -10.24
CA THR A 36 -7.56 -3.03 -11.15
C THR A 36 -6.41 -2.75 -12.10
N ILE A 37 -5.17 -2.74 -11.60
CA ILE A 37 -3.96 -2.53 -12.39
C ILE A 37 -3.78 -3.66 -13.40
N LEU A 38 -3.90 -4.93 -13.00
CA LEU A 38 -3.71 -6.06 -13.92
C LEU A 38 -4.75 -6.06 -15.03
N CYS A 39 -6.03 -5.84 -14.70
CA CYS A 39 -7.10 -5.78 -15.69
C CYS A 39 -6.91 -4.61 -16.66
N GLY A 40 -6.65 -3.40 -16.15
CA GLY A 40 -6.43 -2.21 -16.96
C GLY A 40 -5.17 -2.30 -17.83
N ALA A 41 -4.07 -2.78 -17.26
CA ALA A 41 -2.81 -2.95 -17.96
C ALA A 41 -2.88 -4.00 -19.08
N TYR A 42 -3.57 -5.12 -18.83
CA TYR A 42 -3.78 -6.14 -19.87
C TYR A 42 -4.63 -5.63 -21.03
N ALA A 43 -5.70 -4.88 -20.73
CA ALA A 43 -6.49 -4.24 -21.78
C ALA A 43 -5.63 -3.28 -22.62
N LEU A 44 -4.81 -2.43 -21.97
CA LEU A 44 -3.96 -1.44 -22.64
C LEU A 44 -2.73 -2.01 -23.36
N SER A 45 -2.30 -3.22 -23.02
CA SER A 45 -1.18 -3.89 -23.70
C SER A 45 -1.61 -4.43 -25.07
N ARG A 46 -2.89 -4.79 -25.23
CA ARG A 46 -3.46 -5.29 -26.49
C ARG A 46 -3.36 -4.27 -27.61
N LYS A 47 -2.79 -4.70 -28.75
CA LYS A 47 -2.63 -3.84 -29.95
C LYS A 47 -3.95 -3.54 -30.66
N ASP A 48 -4.91 -4.44 -30.53
CA ASP A 48 -6.27 -4.37 -31.08
C ASP A 48 -7.24 -3.52 -30.25
N MET A 49 -6.86 -3.06 -29.04
CA MET A 49 -7.73 -2.23 -28.23
C MET A 49 -7.91 -0.84 -28.88
N PRO A 50 -9.14 -0.46 -29.27
CA PRO A 50 -9.39 0.87 -29.83
C PRO A 50 -9.16 1.94 -28.75
N GLY A 51 -8.55 3.06 -29.13
CA GLY A 51 -8.30 4.18 -28.21
C GLY A 51 -7.14 3.98 -27.22
N ARG A 52 -6.38 2.88 -27.28
CA ARG A 52 -5.28 2.60 -26.34
C ARG A 52 -4.27 3.74 -26.19
N LYS A 53 -3.92 4.41 -27.30
CA LYS A 53 -2.96 5.53 -27.30
C LYS A 53 -3.53 6.75 -26.56
N ILE A 54 -4.82 7.04 -26.75
CA ILE A 54 -5.52 8.16 -26.10
C ILE A 54 -5.65 7.88 -24.60
N LEU A 55 -6.08 6.68 -24.22
CA LEU A 55 -6.18 6.30 -22.81
C LEU A 55 -4.81 6.34 -22.12
N MET A 56 -3.76 5.82 -22.76
CA MET A 56 -2.40 5.92 -22.24
C MET A 56 -1.94 7.37 -22.09
N LEU A 57 -2.22 8.24 -23.06
CA LEU A 57 -1.92 9.66 -22.97
C LEU A 57 -2.63 10.30 -21.77
N LEU A 58 -3.93 10.01 -21.60
CA LEU A 58 -4.71 10.51 -20.45
C LEU A 58 -4.12 10.05 -19.12
N PHE A 59 -3.78 8.77 -18.97
CA PHE A 59 -3.12 8.29 -17.75
C PHE A 59 -1.78 8.99 -17.51
N VAL A 60 -0.93 9.11 -18.52
CA VAL A 60 0.37 9.78 -18.40
C VAL A 60 0.20 11.25 -18.00
N ILE A 61 -0.79 11.96 -18.56
CA ILE A 61 -1.09 13.35 -18.17
C ILE A 61 -1.37 13.46 -16.67
N THR A 62 -2.13 12.53 -16.07
CA THR A 62 -2.40 12.57 -14.61
C THR A 62 -1.17 12.39 -13.73
N MET A 63 -0.03 11.94 -14.26
CA MET A 63 1.24 11.92 -13.51
C MET A 63 1.87 13.30 -13.37
N PHE A 64 1.58 14.22 -14.31
CA PHE A 64 2.12 15.58 -14.32
C PHE A 64 1.13 16.61 -13.77
N PHE A 65 -0.17 16.32 -13.88
CA PHE A 65 -1.25 17.17 -13.43
C PHE A 65 -1.95 16.51 -12.24
N ASP A 66 -1.72 17.05 -11.05
CA ASP A 66 -2.40 16.66 -9.82
C ASP A 66 -3.27 17.81 -9.30
N GLY A 67 -4.50 17.51 -8.87
CA GLY A 67 -5.44 18.51 -8.34
C GLY A 67 -5.02 19.08 -6.98
N GLY A 68 -3.96 18.55 -6.37
CA GLY A 68 -3.51 18.91 -5.06
C GLY A 68 -4.36 18.30 -3.94
N LEU A 69 -3.83 18.42 -2.72
CA LEU A 69 -4.42 17.83 -1.53
C LEU A 69 -5.86 18.29 -1.26
N ILE A 70 -6.12 19.58 -1.44
CA ILE A 70 -7.44 20.18 -1.16
C ILE A 70 -8.50 19.59 -2.10
N THR A 71 -8.21 19.51 -3.40
CA THR A 71 -9.13 18.93 -4.38
C THR A 71 -9.35 17.45 -4.10
N LYS A 72 -8.30 16.69 -3.77
CA LYS A 72 -8.42 15.28 -3.36
C LYS A 72 -9.36 15.14 -2.15
N TYR A 73 -9.23 16.01 -1.15
CA TYR A 73 -10.09 16.02 0.02
C TYR A 73 -11.55 16.33 -0.31
N LEU A 74 -11.79 17.37 -1.12
CA LEU A 74 -13.15 17.74 -1.52
C LEU A 74 -13.85 16.59 -2.27
N VAL A 75 -13.16 15.91 -3.19
CA VAL A 75 -13.71 14.76 -3.92
C VAL A 75 -14.10 13.62 -2.96
N VAL A 76 -13.21 13.26 -2.02
CA VAL A 76 -13.50 12.20 -1.04
C VAL A 76 -14.66 12.57 -0.11
N ARG A 77 -14.75 13.85 0.28
CA ARG A 77 -15.86 14.39 1.07
C ARG A 77 -17.18 14.35 0.31
N ASP A 78 -17.18 14.83 -0.92
CA ASP A 78 -18.40 14.95 -1.73
C ASP A 78 -18.93 13.58 -2.16
N LEU A 79 -18.05 12.56 -2.23
CA LEU A 79 -18.41 11.14 -2.38
C LEU A 79 -18.91 10.49 -1.07
N GLY A 80 -18.93 11.22 0.05
CA GLY A 80 -19.39 10.71 1.35
C GLY A 80 -18.47 9.65 1.96
N MET A 81 -17.21 9.58 1.54
CA MET A 81 -16.28 8.52 1.94
C MET A 81 -15.48 8.85 3.21
N LEU A 82 -15.53 10.10 3.69
CA LEU A 82 -14.78 10.50 4.88
C LEU A 82 -15.07 9.61 6.09
N ASN A 83 -14.04 9.40 6.90
CA ASN A 83 -14.08 8.54 8.07
C ASN A 83 -14.48 7.08 7.76
N THR A 84 -14.15 6.58 6.57
CA THR A 84 -14.33 5.16 6.19
C THR A 84 -13.04 4.56 5.67
N VAL A 85 -12.98 3.23 5.66
CA VAL A 85 -11.87 2.45 5.05
C VAL A 85 -11.63 2.86 3.59
N TRP A 86 -12.70 3.18 2.87
CA TRP A 86 -12.66 3.49 1.45
C TRP A 86 -11.91 4.79 1.16
N ALA A 87 -11.96 5.77 2.06
CA ALA A 87 -11.23 7.02 1.88
C ALA A 87 -9.71 6.84 1.92
N VAL A 88 -9.21 5.80 2.60
CA VAL A 88 -7.79 5.47 2.62
C VAL A 88 -7.42 4.60 1.42
N VAL A 89 -8.27 3.62 1.09
CA VAL A 89 -7.96 2.58 0.11
C VAL A 89 -8.15 3.02 -1.35
N LEU A 90 -9.26 3.69 -1.68
CA LEU A 90 -9.65 3.92 -3.07
C LEU A 90 -8.91 5.08 -3.76
N PRO A 91 -8.68 6.25 -3.14
CA PRO A 91 -8.12 7.39 -3.85
C PRO A 91 -6.71 7.14 -4.42
N GLY A 92 -5.93 6.28 -3.76
CA GLY A 92 -4.59 5.87 -4.21
C GLY A 92 -4.54 4.49 -4.88
N ALA A 93 -5.69 3.86 -5.16
CA ALA A 93 -5.73 2.46 -5.57
C ALA A 93 -5.02 2.20 -6.91
N VAL A 94 -5.03 3.16 -7.84
CA VAL A 94 -4.44 3.00 -9.17
C VAL A 94 -3.31 4.01 -9.35
N GLY A 95 -2.07 3.54 -9.15
CA GLY A 95 -0.88 4.28 -9.53
C GLY A 95 -0.59 4.11 -11.02
N VAL A 96 -0.60 5.21 -11.80
CA VAL A 96 -0.33 5.16 -13.25
C VAL A 96 1.03 4.56 -13.57
N TRP A 97 2.05 4.85 -12.75
CA TRP A 97 3.36 4.24 -12.89
C TRP A 97 3.31 2.70 -12.85
N ASN A 98 2.57 2.14 -11.88
CA ASN A 98 2.39 0.70 -11.73
C ASN A 98 1.59 0.12 -12.92
N LEU A 99 0.60 0.86 -13.43
CA LEU A 99 -0.15 0.51 -14.63
C LEU A 99 0.76 0.42 -15.87
N ILE A 100 1.66 1.38 -16.06
CA ILE A 100 2.61 1.41 -17.19
C ILE A 100 3.57 0.21 -17.11
N ILE A 101 4.11 -0.09 -15.92
CA ILE A 101 4.98 -1.26 -15.69
C ILE A 101 4.23 -2.55 -16.04
N ALA A 102 3.03 -2.73 -15.51
CA ALA A 102 2.22 -3.92 -15.76
C ALA A 102 1.88 -4.06 -17.26
N ARG A 103 1.55 -2.96 -17.93
CA ARG A 103 1.24 -2.93 -19.36
C ARG A 103 2.45 -3.38 -20.17
N SER A 104 3.61 -2.80 -19.89
CA SER A 104 4.87 -3.14 -20.56
C SER A 104 5.22 -4.62 -20.36
N PHE A 105 5.09 -5.12 -19.14
CA PHE A 105 5.28 -6.53 -18.84
C PHE A 105 4.38 -7.43 -19.69
N PHE A 106 3.07 -7.14 -19.78
CA PHE A 106 2.16 -7.93 -20.62
C PHE A 106 2.50 -7.83 -22.11
N GLU A 107 2.88 -6.66 -22.61
CA GLU A 107 3.24 -6.44 -24.01
C GLU A 107 4.50 -7.23 -24.42
N HIS A 108 5.45 -7.43 -23.50
CA HIS A 108 6.66 -8.22 -23.74
C HIS A 108 6.53 -9.71 -23.43
N THR A 109 5.74 -10.07 -22.42
CA THR A 109 5.68 -11.46 -21.91
C THR A 109 4.63 -12.31 -22.62
N ILE A 110 3.60 -11.70 -23.21
CA ILE A 110 2.48 -12.39 -23.84
C ILE A 110 2.57 -12.19 -25.37
N PRO A 111 3.13 -13.17 -26.12
CA PRO A 111 3.23 -13.08 -27.58
C PRO A 111 1.84 -13.05 -28.22
N ASN A 112 1.71 -12.38 -29.37
CA ASN A 112 0.41 -12.30 -30.06
C ASN A 112 -0.02 -13.66 -30.60
N GLU A 113 0.94 -14.49 -30.97
CA GLU A 113 0.78 -15.84 -31.50
C GLU A 113 0.12 -16.76 -30.46
N LEU A 114 0.48 -16.60 -29.18
CA LEU A 114 -0.13 -17.36 -28.09
C LEU A 114 -1.62 -17.05 -27.95
N ARG A 115 -1.99 -15.79 -28.17
CA ARG A 115 -3.38 -15.34 -28.13
C ARG A 115 -4.15 -15.82 -29.36
N GLU A 116 -3.57 -15.73 -30.55
CA GLU A 116 -4.18 -16.21 -31.78
C GLU A 116 -4.45 -17.73 -31.70
N ALA A 117 -3.49 -18.51 -31.23
CA ALA A 117 -3.68 -19.94 -30.97
C ALA A 117 -4.83 -20.20 -29.99
N ALA A 118 -4.88 -19.47 -28.87
CA ALA A 118 -5.97 -19.62 -27.90
C ALA A 118 -7.35 -19.24 -28.47
N GLN A 119 -7.41 -18.23 -29.36
CA GLN A 119 -8.65 -17.84 -30.03
C GLN A 119 -9.08 -18.89 -31.06
N MET A 120 -8.15 -19.52 -31.78
CA MET A 120 -8.42 -20.67 -32.65
C MET A 120 -8.97 -21.87 -31.87
N ASP A 121 -8.50 -22.08 -30.63
CA ASP A 121 -9.02 -23.07 -29.69
C ASP A 121 -10.37 -22.65 -29.03
N GLY A 122 -10.98 -21.55 -29.46
CA GLY A 122 -12.25 -21.05 -28.96
C GLY A 122 -12.19 -20.46 -27.54
N ALA A 123 -11.02 -20.05 -27.07
CA ALA A 123 -10.91 -19.38 -25.78
C ALA A 123 -11.43 -17.93 -25.87
N THR A 124 -12.35 -17.57 -24.96
CA THR A 124 -12.76 -16.17 -24.77
C THR A 124 -11.63 -15.36 -24.14
N ASP A 125 -11.63 -14.04 -24.34
CA ASP A 125 -10.62 -13.14 -23.78
C ASP A 125 -10.50 -13.24 -22.25
N PHE A 126 -11.63 -13.38 -21.54
CA PHE A 126 -11.63 -13.60 -20.09
C PHE A 126 -10.99 -14.95 -19.72
N LYS A 127 -11.34 -16.03 -20.45
CA LYS A 127 -10.75 -17.35 -20.22
C LYS A 127 -9.25 -17.32 -20.47
N PHE A 128 -8.79 -16.66 -21.53
CA PHE A 128 -7.39 -16.47 -21.84
C PHE A 128 -6.67 -15.67 -20.74
N PHE A 129 -7.26 -14.57 -20.26
CA PHE A 129 -6.71 -13.76 -19.17
C PHE A 129 -6.50 -14.57 -17.89
N PHE A 130 -7.56 -15.24 -17.40
CA PHE A 130 -7.47 -15.97 -16.13
C PHE A 130 -6.65 -17.26 -16.21
N LYS A 131 -6.71 -17.99 -17.33
CA LYS A 131 -6.06 -19.31 -17.45
C LYS A 131 -4.65 -19.28 -18.03
N MET A 132 -4.28 -18.25 -18.80
CA MET A 132 -2.94 -18.16 -19.39
C MET A 132 -2.18 -16.92 -18.91
N VAL A 133 -2.77 -15.74 -19.03
CA VAL A 133 -2.06 -14.47 -18.75
C VAL A 133 -1.68 -14.35 -17.28
N LEU A 134 -2.62 -14.57 -16.34
CA LEU A 134 -2.36 -14.46 -14.90
C LEU A 134 -1.28 -15.45 -14.41
N PRO A 135 -1.32 -16.76 -14.76
CA PRO A 135 -0.24 -17.69 -14.38
C PRO A 135 1.13 -17.32 -14.93
N LEU A 136 1.22 -16.79 -16.15
CA LEU A 136 2.47 -16.31 -16.75
C LEU A 136 2.98 -15.03 -16.07
N SER A 137 2.10 -14.29 -15.42
CA SER A 137 2.39 -12.98 -14.82
C SER A 137 2.65 -13.04 -13.32
N LYS A 138 2.87 -14.22 -12.74
CA LYS A 138 3.22 -14.39 -11.31
C LYS A 138 4.33 -13.44 -10.83
N PRO A 139 5.45 -13.24 -11.58
CA PRO A 139 6.49 -12.30 -11.15
C PRO A 139 5.98 -10.86 -11.04
N LEU A 140 5.17 -10.41 -12.02
CA LEU A 140 4.53 -9.09 -12.00
C LEU A 140 3.55 -8.95 -10.84
N ILE A 141 2.70 -9.96 -10.60
CA ILE A 141 1.70 -9.94 -9.52
C ILE A 141 2.41 -9.80 -8.16
N MET A 142 3.49 -10.55 -7.94
CA MET A 142 4.26 -10.46 -6.69
C MET A 142 4.94 -9.09 -6.51
N LEU A 143 5.49 -8.53 -7.58
CA LEU A 143 6.03 -7.17 -7.56
C LEU A 143 4.96 -6.14 -7.18
N MET A 144 3.77 -6.24 -7.79
CA MET A 144 2.67 -5.32 -7.51
C MET A 144 2.15 -5.48 -6.08
N ILE A 145 1.99 -6.72 -5.59
CA ILE A 145 1.61 -6.97 -4.18
C ILE A 145 2.63 -6.32 -3.24
N MET A 146 3.92 -6.53 -3.47
CA MET A 146 4.98 -5.98 -2.63
C MET A 146 4.92 -4.46 -2.53
N ILE A 147 4.84 -3.77 -3.67
CA ILE A 147 4.83 -2.30 -3.71
C ILE A 147 3.61 -1.75 -2.96
N HIS A 148 2.41 -2.33 -3.16
CA HIS A 148 1.19 -1.84 -2.54
C HIS A 148 1.10 -2.20 -1.05
N VAL A 149 1.62 -3.36 -0.64
CA VAL A 149 1.72 -3.72 0.78
C VAL A 149 2.59 -2.71 1.52
N VAL A 150 3.75 -2.36 0.97
CA VAL A 150 4.64 -1.36 1.58
C VAL A 150 3.97 0.01 1.62
N ALA A 151 3.33 0.44 0.53
CA ALA A 151 2.65 1.73 0.49
C ALA A 151 1.54 1.83 1.53
N GLN A 152 0.68 0.81 1.61
CA GLN A 152 -0.46 0.81 2.52
C GLN A 152 -0.05 0.65 3.98
N TRP A 153 1.00 -0.12 4.26
CA TRP A 153 1.60 -0.22 5.58
C TRP A 153 2.15 1.12 6.09
N ASN A 154 2.60 1.98 5.17
CA ASN A 154 3.12 3.31 5.46
C ASN A 154 2.05 4.42 5.31
N SER A 155 0.78 4.07 5.14
CA SER A 155 -0.31 5.04 4.94
C SER A 155 -0.65 5.78 6.24
N PHE A 156 0.10 6.85 6.52
CA PHE A 156 -0.17 7.76 7.65
C PHE A 156 -0.88 9.04 7.20
N PHE A 157 -0.47 9.62 6.06
CA PHE A 157 -0.90 10.96 5.66
C PHE A 157 -2.34 10.95 5.14
N ASP A 158 -2.67 10.02 4.25
CA ASP A 158 -4.06 9.86 3.78
C ASP A 158 -5.01 9.56 4.95
N ALA A 159 -4.59 8.70 5.89
CA ALA A 159 -5.37 8.40 7.09
C ALA A 159 -5.57 9.63 7.98
N LEU A 160 -4.54 10.45 8.18
CA LEU A 160 -4.61 11.68 8.97
C LEU A 160 -5.61 12.69 8.41
N ILE A 161 -5.73 12.75 7.08
CA ILE A 161 -6.58 13.72 6.39
C ILE A 161 -8.03 13.23 6.28
N PHE A 162 -8.24 11.94 6.07
CA PHE A 162 -9.56 11.39 5.77
C PHE A 162 -10.28 10.74 6.95
N LEU A 163 -9.57 10.36 8.02
CA LEU A 163 -10.15 9.70 9.19
C LEU A 163 -10.22 10.66 10.37
N ASN A 164 -11.34 10.62 11.08
CA ASN A 164 -11.59 11.44 12.28
C ASN A 164 -11.83 10.58 13.53
N ASP A 165 -12.07 9.28 13.36
CA ASP A 165 -12.34 8.33 14.44
C ASP A 165 -11.08 7.52 14.75
N ASP A 166 -10.58 7.69 15.98
CA ASP A 166 -9.38 7.04 16.48
C ASP A 166 -9.45 5.51 16.39
N SER A 167 -10.65 4.92 16.44
CA SER A 167 -10.84 3.47 16.30
C SER A 167 -10.52 2.95 14.90
N LYS A 168 -10.47 3.83 13.89
CA LYS A 168 -10.19 3.52 12.48
C LYS A 168 -8.75 3.83 12.07
N TYR A 169 -7.96 4.43 12.96
CA TYR A 169 -6.61 4.82 12.60
C TYR A 169 -5.75 3.60 12.29
N PRO A 170 -4.93 3.65 11.23
CA PRO A 170 -3.90 2.65 11.01
C PRO A 170 -2.78 2.82 12.02
N LEU A 171 -2.01 1.77 12.22
CA LEU A 171 -0.87 1.71 13.12
C LEU A 171 0.04 2.94 13.01
N GLN A 172 0.43 3.34 11.79
CA GLN A 172 1.33 4.49 11.60
C GLN A 172 0.78 5.80 12.19
N LEU A 173 -0.53 6.02 12.06
CA LEU A 173 -1.19 7.21 12.60
C LEU A 173 -1.31 7.12 14.13
N VAL A 174 -1.66 5.94 14.66
CA VAL A 174 -1.69 5.70 16.11
C VAL A 174 -0.33 5.96 16.74
N LEU A 175 0.74 5.40 16.17
CA LEU A 175 2.11 5.58 16.64
C LEU A 175 2.52 7.06 16.57
N ARG A 176 2.21 7.75 15.46
CA ARG A 176 2.46 9.20 15.33
C ARG A 176 1.76 10.01 16.42
N ASN A 177 0.50 9.70 16.73
CA ASN A 177 -0.25 10.43 17.75
C ASN A 177 0.33 10.21 19.15
N ILE A 178 0.77 8.99 19.47
CA ILE A 178 1.46 8.68 20.74
C ILE A 178 2.79 9.44 20.83
N LEU A 179 3.58 9.46 19.74
CA LEU A 179 4.84 10.20 19.67
C LEU A 179 4.65 11.69 19.97
N ILE A 180 3.70 12.34 19.29
CA ILE A 180 3.44 13.78 19.45
C ILE A 180 2.93 14.11 20.86
N GLN A 181 2.01 13.30 21.41
CA GLN A 181 1.50 13.51 22.78
C GLN A 181 2.59 13.37 23.84
N SER A 182 3.55 12.44 23.64
CA SER A 182 4.68 12.26 24.54
C SER A 182 5.65 13.46 24.55
N ASP A 183 5.81 14.13 23.41
CA ASP A 183 6.64 15.35 23.30
C ASP A 183 5.99 16.56 23.99
N VAL A 184 4.68 16.78 23.80
CA VAL A 184 3.96 17.90 24.42
C VAL A 184 3.93 17.80 25.95
N SER A 185 3.78 16.58 26.47
CA SER A 185 3.82 16.33 27.91
C SER A 185 5.18 16.64 28.55
N SER A 186 6.26 16.63 27.75
CA SER A 186 7.62 16.94 28.22
C SER A 186 7.95 18.44 28.20
N THR A 187 7.20 19.25 27.44
CA THR A 187 7.47 20.69 27.24
C THR A 187 6.47 21.61 27.94
N GLY A 188 5.30 21.11 28.36
CA GLY A 188 4.20 21.92 28.92
C GLY A 188 4.09 22.01 30.44
N THR A 189 4.96 21.37 31.23
CA THR A 189 4.88 21.46 32.69
C THR A 189 6.04 22.29 33.23
N THR A 190 5.83 23.59 33.38
CA THR A 190 6.72 24.54 34.07
C THR A 190 6.49 24.47 35.59
N GLY A 191 6.75 23.32 36.25
CA GLY A 191 6.53 23.25 37.70
C GLY A 191 6.78 21.95 38.49
N GLY A 192 7.36 20.88 37.92
CA GLY A 192 7.68 19.64 38.66
C GLY A 192 9.19 19.45 38.90
N ASP A 193 9.56 18.40 39.63
CA ASP A 193 10.96 18.02 39.87
C ASP A 193 11.71 17.62 38.58
N ILE A 194 12.86 18.26 38.32
CA ILE A 194 13.77 18.03 37.17
C ILE A 194 14.09 16.53 36.94
N GLN A 195 14.08 15.73 38.01
CA GLN A 195 14.38 14.30 37.96
C GLN A 195 13.21 13.45 37.41
N SER A 196 11.96 13.90 37.57
CA SER A 196 10.77 13.28 36.96
C SER A 196 10.67 13.58 35.47
N TYR A 197 11.18 14.74 35.00
CA TYR A 197 11.24 15.07 33.57
C TYR A 197 12.26 14.23 32.82
N ALA A 198 13.44 14.01 33.39
CA ALA A 198 14.47 13.18 32.78
C ALA A 198 14.01 11.71 32.64
N ALA A 199 13.25 11.20 33.61
CA ALA A 199 12.63 9.87 33.54
C ALA A 199 11.49 9.81 32.50
N ALA A 200 10.61 10.82 32.47
CA ALA A 200 9.54 10.92 31.49
C ALA A 200 10.06 11.06 30.05
N GLN A 201 11.13 11.85 29.82
CA GLN A 201 11.79 11.96 28.52
C GLN A 201 12.47 10.66 28.11
N ARG A 202 13.17 9.97 29.01
CA ARG A 202 13.71 8.63 28.72
C ARG A 202 12.62 7.64 28.33
N ILE A 203 11.48 7.65 29.03
CA ILE A 203 10.35 6.77 28.74
C ILE A 203 9.71 7.16 27.40
N ALA A 204 9.56 8.45 27.10
CA ALA A 204 9.09 8.92 25.81
C ALA A 204 10.02 8.46 24.68
N GLU A 205 11.32 8.69 24.80
CA GLU A 205 12.37 8.23 23.86
C GLU A 205 12.37 6.72 23.68
N LEU A 206 12.33 5.93 24.76
CA LEU A 206 12.24 4.47 24.70
C LEU A 206 10.96 4.01 23.99
N THR A 207 9.84 4.71 24.21
CA THR A 207 8.60 4.44 23.47
C THR A 207 8.77 4.81 21.99
N LYS A 208 9.46 5.91 21.64
CA LYS A 208 9.75 6.26 20.24
C LYS A 208 10.56 5.17 19.53
N TYR A 209 11.64 4.72 20.14
CA TYR A 209 12.48 3.67 19.56
C TYR A 209 11.73 2.34 19.44
N ALA A 210 10.96 1.95 20.46
CA ALA A 210 10.15 0.74 20.40
C ALA A 210 9.04 0.84 19.32
N MET A 211 8.43 2.01 19.12
CA MET A 211 7.44 2.24 18.07
C MET A 211 8.05 2.13 16.65
N ILE A 212 9.27 2.62 16.43
CA ILE A 212 10.01 2.45 15.16
C ILE A 212 10.28 0.97 14.90
N VAL A 213 10.69 0.21 15.92
CA VAL A 213 10.94 -1.22 15.78
C VAL A 213 9.65 -1.98 15.48
N VAL A 214 8.56 -1.70 16.21
CA VAL A 214 7.26 -2.35 15.99
C VAL A 214 6.67 -2.03 14.62
N SER A 215 6.84 -0.81 14.11
CA SER A 215 6.32 -0.43 12.79
C SER A 215 7.14 -1.00 11.63
N SER A 216 8.45 -1.18 11.80
CA SER A 216 9.36 -1.70 10.77
C SER A 216 9.44 -3.23 10.73
N LEU A 217 9.16 -3.91 11.84
CA LEU A 217 9.29 -5.37 11.96
C LEU A 217 8.43 -6.15 10.95
N PRO A 218 7.15 -5.81 10.70
CA PRO A 218 6.35 -6.52 9.71
C PRO A 218 6.86 -6.31 8.27
N LEU A 219 7.40 -5.13 7.95
CA LEU A 219 8.05 -4.89 6.65
C LEU A 219 9.35 -5.71 6.51
N MET A 220 10.15 -5.78 7.57
CA MET A 220 11.38 -6.59 7.59
C MET A 220 11.12 -8.08 7.41
N ILE A 221 9.97 -8.59 7.87
CA ILE A 221 9.58 -10.00 7.67
C ILE A 221 8.98 -10.21 6.27
N ALA A 222 8.14 -9.28 5.81
CA ALA A 222 7.46 -9.39 4.52
C ALA A 222 8.43 -9.33 3.34
N LEU A 223 9.42 -8.43 3.37
CA LEU A 223 10.38 -8.24 2.28
C LEU A 223 11.17 -9.51 1.89
N PRO A 224 11.86 -10.23 2.79
CA PRO A 224 12.60 -11.45 2.44
C PRO A 224 11.67 -12.58 1.98
N PHE A 225 10.45 -12.67 2.55
CA PHE A 225 9.46 -13.64 2.09
C PHE A 225 9.05 -13.38 0.64
N MET A 226 8.76 -12.12 0.29
CA MET A 226 8.41 -11.73 -1.07
C MET A 226 9.60 -11.87 -2.03
N GLN A 227 10.81 -11.49 -1.62
CA GLN A 227 12.04 -11.65 -2.42
C GLN A 227 12.35 -13.12 -2.72
N LYS A 228 12.17 -14.04 -1.78
CA LYS A 228 12.37 -15.48 -2.01
C LYS A 228 11.43 -16.04 -3.09
N HIS A 229 10.22 -15.50 -3.20
CA HIS A 229 9.28 -15.88 -4.26
C HIS A 229 9.64 -15.24 -5.60
N PHE A 230 10.21 -14.02 -5.58
CA PHE A 230 10.71 -13.33 -6.76
C PHE A 230 11.89 -14.08 -7.41
N THR A 231 12.90 -14.51 -6.62
CA THR A 231 14.08 -15.21 -7.14
C THR A 231 13.73 -16.59 -7.71
N LYS A 232 12.76 -17.30 -7.12
CA LYS A 232 12.26 -18.57 -7.69
C LYS A 232 11.55 -18.39 -9.04
N GLY A 233 10.79 -17.30 -9.21
CA GLY A 233 10.11 -17.00 -10.47
C GLY A 233 11.06 -16.54 -11.57
N ALA A 234 12.03 -15.69 -11.25
CA ALA A 234 13.04 -15.21 -12.20
C ALA A 234 14.01 -16.31 -12.65
N MET A 235 14.45 -17.19 -11.74
CA MET A 235 15.38 -18.30 -12.06
C MET A 235 14.76 -19.37 -12.97
N ILE A 236 13.43 -19.52 -12.98
CA ILE A 236 12.74 -20.44 -13.92
C ILE A 236 12.66 -19.82 -15.33
N GLY A 237 12.60 -18.48 -15.43
CA GLY A 237 12.59 -17.75 -16.71
C GLY A 237 13.96 -17.58 -17.36
N ALA A 238 15.05 -17.63 -16.59
CA ALA A 238 16.42 -17.52 -17.09
C ALA A 238 17.04 -18.84 -17.59
N VAL A 239 16.34 -19.97 -17.46
CA VAL A 239 16.78 -21.30 -17.92
C VAL A 239 15.99 -21.74 -19.18
N LYS A 240 15.53 -20.76 -19.97
CA LYS A 240 14.98 -21.00 -21.32
C LYS A 240 15.70 -20.15 -22.34
#